data_AF-A0A3P7I928-F1
#
_entry.id   AF-A0A3P7I928-F1
#
_cell.length_a   1.000
_cell.length_b   1.000
_cell.length_c   1.000
_cell.angle_alpha   90.00
_cell.angle_beta   90.00
_cell.angle_gamma   90.00
#
_symmetry.space_group_name_H-M   'P 1'
#
loop_
_entity.id
_entity.type
_entity.pdbx_description
1 polymer ?
#
loop_
_entity_poly.entity_id
_entity_poly.type
_entity_poly.pdbx_seq_one_letter_code
_entity_poly.pdbx_strand_id
1 'polypeptide(L)'
;MLKLFVLLTIAVVICSKKEREFKDIPGVSAANMDKLRQLMTPHPESRKEFREKMKEWMDGLPEDEKKAAEAHRDEIKKKFKALHRKNETETTED
;
A
#
# COMPACT_ATOMS: atom_id res chain seq x y z
N MET A 1 3.60 -15.58 -16.88
CA MET A 1 3.29 -14.14 -17.05
C MET A 1 2.03 -13.67 -16.28
N LEU A 2 1.62 -14.35 -15.19
CA LEU A 2 0.43 -13.97 -14.40
C LEU A 2 0.69 -12.91 -13.30
N LYS A 3 1.97 -12.63 -12.97
CA LYS A 3 2.35 -11.75 -11.87
C LYS A 3 2.24 -10.25 -12.19
N LEU A 4 1.99 -9.88 -13.44
CA LEU A 4 1.83 -8.49 -13.88
C LEU A 4 0.39 -7.98 -13.78
N PHE A 5 -0.62 -8.86 -13.83
CA PHE A 5 -2.03 -8.48 -13.83
C PHE A 5 -2.57 -8.09 -12.44
N VAL A 6 -2.00 -8.66 -11.36
CA VAL A 6 -2.40 -8.32 -9.99
C VAL A 6 -1.94 -6.90 -9.61
N LEU A 7 -0.82 -6.43 -10.17
CA LEU A 7 -0.34 -5.07 -9.93
C LEU A 7 -1.03 -4.04 -10.85
N LEU A 8 -1.48 -4.46 -12.03
CA LEU A 8 -2.26 -3.64 -12.96
C LEU A 8 -3.71 -3.45 -12.50
N THR A 9 -4.35 -4.44 -11.88
CA THR A 9 -5.70 -4.27 -11.31
C THR A 9 -5.70 -3.37 -10.08
N ILE A 10 -4.64 -3.40 -9.26
CA ILE A 10 -4.46 -2.40 -8.20
C ILE A 10 -4.27 -1.01 -8.82
N ALA A 11 -3.44 -0.87 -9.86
CA ALA A 11 -3.12 0.37 -10.59
C ALA A 11 -4.34 1.00 -11.32
N VAL A 12 -5.16 0.20 -12.01
CA VAL A 12 -6.30 0.69 -12.80
C VAL A 12 -7.47 1.12 -11.91
N VAL A 13 -7.66 0.49 -10.75
CA VAL A 13 -8.64 1.00 -9.77
C VAL A 13 -8.11 2.30 -9.10
N ILE A 14 -6.82 2.67 -9.23
CA ILE A 14 -6.27 3.94 -8.67
C ILE A 14 -6.58 5.11 -9.61
N CYS A 15 -6.54 4.89 -10.92
CA CYS A 15 -6.67 5.97 -11.89
C CYS A 15 -8.10 6.52 -12.06
N SER A 16 -9.15 5.79 -11.65
CA SER A 16 -10.53 6.14 -12.02
C SER A 16 -11.37 6.85 -10.96
N LYS A 17 -10.87 7.09 -9.74
CA LYS A 17 -11.66 7.79 -8.71
C LYS A 17 -10.84 8.83 -7.98
N LYS A 18 -11.28 10.07 -8.12
CA LYS A 18 -10.94 11.30 -7.38
C LYS A 18 -11.21 11.19 -5.86
N GLU A 19 -11.42 9.98 -5.33
CA GLU A 19 -11.89 9.65 -3.98
C GLU A 19 -11.26 8.33 -3.48
N ARG A 20 -9.99 8.06 -3.77
CA ARG A 20 -9.24 7.09 -2.96
C ARG A 20 -8.73 7.80 -1.73
N GLU A 21 -9.57 7.89 -0.71
CA GLU A 21 -9.11 8.12 0.64
C GLU A 21 -8.01 7.09 0.95
N PHE A 22 -6.78 7.60 1.12
CA PHE A 22 -5.71 6.82 1.71
C PHE A 22 -6.22 6.41 3.10
N LYS A 23 -6.56 5.12 3.26
CA LYS A 23 -7.03 4.60 4.53
C LYS A 23 -5.97 4.89 5.58
N ASP A 24 -6.42 5.46 6.70
CA ASP A 24 -5.52 5.75 7.80
C ASP A 24 -4.88 4.48 8.33
N ILE A 25 -3.59 4.60 8.65
CA ILE A 25 -2.84 3.51 9.26
C ILE A 25 -3.12 3.54 10.76
N PRO A 26 -3.69 2.47 11.33
CA PRO A 26 -3.98 2.42 12.76
C PRO A 26 -2.70 2.63 13.57
N GLY A 27 -2.73 3.56 14.54
CA GLY A 27 -1.58 3.88 15.39
C GLY A 27 -0.62 4.93 14.83
N VAL A 28 -0.88 5.47 13.63
CA VAL A 28 -0.21 6.67 13.11
C VAL A 28 -1.10 7.89 13.39
N SER A 29 -0.51 9.02 13.76
CA SER A 29 -1.28 10.23 14.02
C SER A 29 -1.89 10.83 12.74
N ALA A 30 -3.04 11.50 12.88
CA ALA A 30 -3.70 12.17 11.75
C ALA A 30 -2.77 13.18 11.04
N ALA A 31 -1.95 13.90 11.81
CA ALA A 31 -0.97 14.85 11.26
C ALA A 31 0.08 14.17 10.37
N ASN A 32 0.57 12.99 10.75
CA ASN A 32 1.53 12.25 9.94
C ASN A 32 0.86 11.56 8.74
N MET A 33 -0.40 11.14 8.86
CA MET A 33 -1.20 10.69 7.72
C MET A 33 -1.46 11.82 6.72
N ASP A 34 -1.68 13.06 7.17
CA ASP A 34 -1.83 14.22 6.29
C ASP A 34 -0.53 14.56 5.55
N LYS A 35 0.62 14.46 6.22
CA LYS A 35 1.92 14.57 5.54
C LYS A 35 2.09 13.50 4.46
N LEU A 36 1.66 12.26 4.72
CA LEU A 36 1.68 11.21 3.71
C LEU A 36 0.80 11.56 2.50
N ARG A 37 -0.42 12.06 2.74
CA ARG A 37 -1.34 12.50 1.68
C ARG A 37 -0.72 13.61 0.83
N GLN A 38 -0.05 14.56 1.47
CA GLN A 38 0.67 15.65 0.79
C GLN A 38 1.84 15.11 -0.03
N LEU A 39 2.68 14.21 0.51
CA LEU A 39 3.78 13.58 -0.24
C LEU A 39 3.28 12.79 -1.46
N MET A 40 2.11 12.18 -1.33
CA MET A 40 1.45 11.43 -2.40
C MET A 40 0.64 12.31 -3.36
N THR A 41 0.69 13.64 -3.21
CA THR A 41 0.00 14.62 -4.06
C THR A 41 1.03 15.59 -4.69
N PRO A 42 1.18 15.64 -6.02
CA PRO A 42 0.47 14.85 -7.02
C PRO A 42 0.80 13.35 -6.91
N HIS A 43 -0.12 12.54 -7.44
CA HIS A 43 0.04 11.09 -7.44
C HIS A 43 1.39 10.71 -8.08
N PRO A 44 2.23 9.92 -7.41
CA PRO A 44 3.52 9.54 -7.98
C PRO A 44 3.34 8.82 -9.32
N GLU A 45 4.14 9.22 -10.29
CA GLU A 45 4.04 8.77 -11.68
C GLU A 45 4.65 7.36 -11.85
N SER A 46 5.45 6.92 -10.88
CA SER A 46 6.13 5.64 -10.93
C SER A 46 6.17 4.91 -9.59
N ARG A 47 6.35 3.58 -9.65
CA ARG A 47 6.55 2.76 -8.45
C ARG A 47 7.83 3.12 -7.68
N LYS A 48 8.85 3.59 -8.40
CA LYS A 48 10.11 4.01 -7.79
C LYS A 48 9.86 5.24 -6.93
N GLU A 49 9.21 6.24 -7.51
CA GLU A 49 8.84 7.48 -6.82
C GLU A 49 7.90 7.22 -5.64
N PHE A 50 6.89 6.36 -5.81
CA PHE A 50 6.02 5.94 -4.70
C PHE A 50 6.82 5.31 -3.55
N ARG A 51 7.79 4.44 -3.86
CA ARG A 51 8.64 3.82 -2.85
C ARG A 51 9.54 4.82 -2.14
N GLU A 52 10.10 5.78 -2.88
CA GLU A 52 10.94 6.84 -2.33
C GLU A 52 10.13 7.74 -1.39
N LYS A 53 8.95 8.19 -1.82
CA LYS A 53 8.01 8.98 -0.99
C LYS A 53 7.54 8.24 0.26
N MET A 54 7.21 6.95 0.15
CA MET A 54 6.86 6.12 1.32
C MET A 54 8.04 5.97 2.29
N LYS A 55 9.27 5.84 1.77
CA LYS A 55 10.47 5.72 2.59
C LYS A 55 10.73 7.03 3.34
N GLU A 56 10.69 8.15 2.63
CA GLU A 56 10.82 9.49 3.21
C GLU A 56 9.81 9.70 4.35
N TRP A 57 8.55 9.34 4.10
CA TRP A 57 7.51 9.42 5.12
C TRP A 57 7.82 8.57 6.36
N MET A 58 8.18 7.28 6.18
CA MET A 58 8.52 6.39 7.30
C MET A 58 9.76 6.82 8.09
N ASP A 59 10.73 7.44 7.43
CA ASP A 59 11.94 7.94 8.07
C ASP A 59 11.67 9.20 8.90
N GLY A 60 10.59 9.94 8.57
CA GLY A 60 10.10 11.09 9.33
C GLY A 60 9.12 10.77 10.47
N LEU A 61 8.75 9.50 10.66
CA LEU A 61 7.86 9.09 11.75
C LEU A 61 8.60 8.95 13.08
N PRO A 62 7.94 9.28 14.22
CA PRO A 62 8.44 8.89 15.53
C PRO A 62 8.43 7.36 15.69
N GLU A 63 9.28 6.83 16.59
CA GLU A 63 9.54 5.39 16.70
C GLU A 63 8.26 4.56 16.93
N ASP A 64 7.34 5.06 17.75
CA ASP A 64 6.09 4.36 18.06
C ASP A 64 5.14 4.28 16.86
N GLU A 65 5.01 5.37 16.10
CA GLU A 65 4.21 5.39 14.86
C GLU A 65 4.88 4.59 13.74
N LYS A 66 6.22 4.54 13.72
CA LYS A 66 6.97 3.71 12.77
C LYS A 66 6.68 2.23 13.01
N LYS A 67 6.66 1.78 14.27
CA LYS A 67 6.27 0.40 14.62
C LYS A 67 4.84 0.09 14.17
N ALA A 68 3.90 1.03 14.35
CA ALA A 68 2.52 0.87 13.90
C ALA A 68 2.44 0.75 12.35
N ALA A 69 3.16 1.60 11.63
CA ALA A 69 3.23 1.55 10.17
C ALA A 69 3.87 0.26 9.65
N GLU A 70 4.93 -0.24 10.30
CA GLU A 70 5.57 -1.51 9.96
C GLU A 70 4.65 -2.71 10.21
N ALA A 71 3.96 -2.74 11.36
CA ALA A 71 2.99 -3.78 11.67
C ALA A 71 1.88 -3.83 10.62
N HIS A 72 1.35 -2.66 10.24
CA HIS A 72 0.31 -2.57 9.20
C HIS A 72 0.81 -3.06 7.84
N ARG A 73 2.05 -2.70 7.47
CA ARG A 73 2.70 -3.19 6.24
C ARG A 73 2.81 -4.71 6.23
N ASP A 74 3.20 -5.31 7.34
CA ASP A 74 3.33 -6.77 7.47
C ASP A 74 1.98 -7.49 7.40
N GLU A 75 0.93 -6.91 7.99
CA GLU A 75 -0.44 -7.42 7.85
C GLU A 75 -0.90 -7.42 6.38
N ILE A 76 -0.68 -6.31 5.66
CA ILE A 76 -1.02 -6.22 4.23
C ILE A 76 -0.24 -7.28 3.45
N LYS A 77 1.06 -7.44 3.72
CA LYS A 77 1.91 -8.44 3.06
C LYS A 77 1.42 -9.87 3.32
N LYS A 78 1.02 -10.19 4.56
CA LYS A 78 0.43 -11.49 4.92
C LYS A 78 -0.88 -11.73 4.20
N LYS A 79 -1.80 -10.75 4.18
CA LYS A 79 -3.08 -10.83 3.45
C LYS A 79 -2.85 -11.08 1.96
N PHE A 80 -1.87 -10.38 1.38
CA PHE A 80 -1.53 -10.54 -0.04
C PHE A 80 -0.97 -11.94 -0.34
N LYS A 81 -0.07 -12.44 0.51
CA LYS A 81 0.47 -13.81 0.39
C LYS A 81 -0.63 -14.86 0.53
N ALA A 82 -1.57 -14.67 1.46
CA ALA A 82 -2.69 -15.58 1.66
C ALA A 82 -3.67 -15.58 0.48
N LEU A 83 -3.92 -14.42 -0.13
CA LEU A 83 -4.73 -14.31 -1.35
C LEU A 83 -4.11 -15.08 -2.51
N HIS A 84 -2.81 -14.93 -2.73
CA HIS A 84 -2.09 -15.68 -3.77
C HIS A 84 -2.10 -17.19 -3.55
N ARG A 85 -2.02 -17.65 -2.30
CA ARG A 85 -2.11 -19.08 -1.96
C ARG A 85 -3.50 -19.66 -2.24
N LYS A 86 -4.58 -18.91 -1.95
CA LYS A 86 -5.96 -19.38 -2.17
C LYS A 86 -6.26 -19.54 -3.67
N ASN A 87 -5.77 -18.62 -4.49
CA ASN A 87 -5.98 -18.67 -5.94
C ASN A 87 -5.26 -19.86 -6.60
N GLU A 88 -4.12 -20.33 -6.06
CA GLU A 88 -3.43 -21.53 -6.56
C GLU A 88 -4.18 -22.83 -6.22
N THR A 89 -4.90 -22.89 -5.10
CA THR A 89 -5.66 -24.09 -4.69
C THR A 89 -7.02 -24.23 -5.39
N GLU A 90 -7.56 -23.18 -6.01
CA GLU A 90 -8.84 -23.19 -6.72
C GLU A 90 -8.69 -23.49 -8.23
N THR A 91 -7.47 -23.67 -8.74
CA THR A 91 -7.20 -23.93 -10.18
C THR A 91 -6.72 -25.36 -10.45
N THR A 92 -6.90 -26.29 -9.50
CA THR A 92 -6.52 -27.70 -9.65
C THR A 92 -7.61 -28.61 -9.09
N GLU A 93 -8.86 -28.33 -9.44
CA GLU A 93 -9.97 -29.28 -9.42
C GLU A 93 -10.87 -28.94 -10.62
N ASP A 94 -10.45 -29.33 -11.83
CA ASP A 94 -11.33 -29.66 -12.98
C ASP A 94 -10.59 -30.67 -13.87
#